data_AF-A0A1B9DSL3-F1
#
_entry.id   AF-A0A1B9DSL3-F1
#
_cell.length_a   1.000
_cell.length_b   1.000
_cell.length_c   1.000
_cell.angle_alpha   90.00
_cell.angle_beta   90.00
_cell.angle_gamma   90.00
#
_symmetry.space_group_name_H-M   'P 1'
#
loop_
_entity.id
_entity.type
_entity.pdbx_description
1 polymer ?
#
loop_
_entity_poly.entity_id
_entity_poly.type
_entity_poly.pdbx_seq_one_letter_code
_entity_poly.pdbx_strand_id
1 'polypeptide(L)' 'MRVLKEKLLIKDATINKVQFDKEWFFKMDDMAFYLKEDLSEVEFIYLPMWIDGVEELVKCCSFEDIIRGRKELL' A
#
# COMPACT_ATOMS: atom_id res chain seq x y z
N MET A 1 -16.30 5.28 -4.03
CA MET A 1 -14.88 5.18 -3.67
C MET A 1 -14.70 5.63 -2.24
N ARG A 2 -13.99 4.87 -1.42
CA ARG A 2 -13.61 5.29 -0.07
C ARG A 2 -12.51 6.34 -0.20
N VAL A 3 -12.72 7.53 0.36
CA VAL A 3 -11.67 8.57 0.39
C VAL A 3 -10.50 8.05 1.22
N LEU A 4 -9.34 7.92 0.58
CA LEU A 4 -8.13 7.47 1.22
C LEU A 4 -7.46 8.62 1.97
N LYS A 5 -6.94 8.32 3.16
CA LYS A 5 -6.10 9.23 3.93
C LYS A 5 -4.88 8.46 4.39
N GLU A 6 -3.71 8.84 3.91
CA GLU A 6 -2.45 8.16 4.20
C GLU A 6 -2.23 7.95 5.70
N LYS A 7 -2.50 8.99 6.51
CA LYS A 7 -2.40 8.93 7.98
C LYS A 7 -3.27 7.85 8.62
N LEU A 8 -4.36 7.43 7.99
CA LEU A 8 -5.19 6.32 8.49
C LEU A 8 -4.55 4.98 8.16
N LEU A 9 -4.02 4.82 6.94
CA LEU A 9 -3.32 3.60 6.50
C LEU A 9 -2.06 3.35 7.33
N ILE A 10 -1.31 4.41 7.66
CA ILE A 10 -0.13 4.35 8.53
C ILE A 10 -0.51 3.92 9.96
N LYS A 11 -1.71 4.24 10.43
CA LYS A 11 -2.15 3.85 11.79
C LYS A 11 -2.82 2.47 11.83
N ASP A 12 -3.19 1.93 10.68
CA ASP A 12 -3.91 0.66 10.59
C ASP A 12 -2.94 -0.52 10.79
N ALA A 13 -3.12 -1.31 11.85
CA ALA A 13 -2.24 -2.43 12.15
C ALA A 13 -2.45 -3.63 11.21
N THR A 14 -3.57 -3.68 10.46
CA THR A 14 -3.84 -4.79 9.53
C THR A 14 -3.22 -4.59 8.16
N ILE A 15 -2.54 -3.45 7.93
CA ILE A 15 -1.90 -3.13 6.66
C ILE A 15 -0.38 -3.14 6.87
N ASN A 16 0.27 -4.14 6.29
CA ASN A 16 1.72 -4.21 6.24
C ASN A 16 2.26 -3.06 5.37
N LYS A 17 3.29 -2.41 5.89
CA LYS A 17 3.86 -1.21 5.30
C LYS A 17 5.29 -1.04 5.74
N VAL A 18 6.06 -0.38 4.89
CA VAL A 18 7.46 -0.04 5.13
C VAL A 18 7.71 1.38 4.68
N GLN A 19 8.58 2.08 5.41
CA GLN A 19 9.07 3.37 4.97
C GLN A 19 10.34 3.15 4.16
N PHE A 20 10.36 3.66 2.92
CA PHE A 20 11.54 3.61 2.06
C PHE A 20 11.85 5.02 1.57
N ASP A 21 13.10 5.44 1.76
CA ASP A 21 13.53 6.84 1.67
C ASP A 21 12.66 7.77 2.54
N LYS A 22 11.65 8.42 1.96
CA LYS A 22 10.75 9.35 2.65
C LYS A 22 9.27 9.00 2.50
N GLU A 23 8.96 7.91 1.80
CA GLU A 23 7.61 7.54 1.43
C GLU A 23 7.17 6.24 2.11
N TRP A 24 5.87 6.11 2.35
CA TRP A 24 5.28 4.88 2.85
C TRP A 24 4.82 4.01 1.69
N PHE A 25 5.27 2.76 1.72
CA PHE A 25 4.85 1.72 0.80
C PHE A 25 3.97 0.73 1.54
N PHE A 26 2.86 0.35 0.91
CA PHE A 26 1.87 -0.55 1.47
C PHE A 26 1.85 -1.85 0.69
N LYS A 27 1.75 -2.98 1.38
CA LYS A 27 1.60 -4.29 0.75
C LYS A 27 0.33 -4.29 -0.09
N MET A 28 0.45 -4.69 -1.35
CA MET A 28 -0.66 -4.60 -2.31
C MET A 28 -1.86 -5.44 -1.90
N ASP A 29 -1.64 -6.67 -1.43
CA ASP A 29 -2.73 -7.57 -1.04
C ASP A 29 -3.57 -7.00 0.11
N ASP A 30 -2.90 -6.39 1.09
CA ASP A 30 -3.57 -5.78 2.24
C ASP A 30 -4.38 -4.56 1.80
N MET A 31 -3.85 -3.76 0.86
CA MET A 31 -4.56 -2.62 0.29
C MET A 31 -5.76 -3.05 -0.55
N ALA A 32 -5.62 -4.09 -1.38
CA ALA A 32 -6.71 -4.64 -2.17
C ALA A 32 -7.82 -5.18 -1.26
N PHE A 33 -7.45 -5.87 -0.17
CA PHE A 33 -8.39 -6.34 0.84
C PHE A 33 -9.08 -5.18 1.59
N TYR A 34 -8.31 -4.17 2.01
CA TYR A 34 -8.82 -3.00 2.73
C TYR A 34 -9.80 -2.17 1.90
N LEU A 35 -9.48 -1.96 0.63
CA LEU A 35 -10.29 -1.19 -0.32
C LEU A 35 -11.45 -2.00 -0.90
N LYS A 36 -11.32 -3.34 -0.92
CA LYS A 36 -12.20 -4.25 -1.67
C LYS A 36 -12.24 -3.89 -3.16
N GLU A 37 -11.08 -3.52 -3.69
CA GLU A 37 -10.88 -3.07 -5.06
C GLU A 37 -9.74 -3.86 -5.69
N ASP A 38 -9.79 -4.03 -7.01
CA ASP A 38 -8.67 -4.60 -7.76
C ASP A 38 -7.61 -3.52 -7.99
N LEU A 39 -6.38 -3.81 -7.59
CA LEU A 39 -5.23 -2.92 -7.72
C LEU A 39 -4.21 -3.46 -8.75
N SER A 40 -4.59 -4.42 -9.60
CA SER A 40 -3.67 -5.04 -10.56
C SER A 40 -2.99 -4.06 -11.51
N GLU A 41 -3.64 -2.93 -11.82
CA GLU A 41 -3.14 -1.86 -12.69
C GLU A 41 -2.34 -0.78 -11.94
N VAL A 42 -2.27 -0.84 -10.60
CA VAL A 42 -1.47 0.09 -9.79
C VAL A 42 0.01 -0.22 -9.97
N GLU A 43 0.82 0.81 -10.18
CA GLU A 43 2.28 0.68 -10.24
C GLU A 43 2.82 0.13 -8.92
N PHE A 44 3.81 -0.76 -9.02
CA PHE A 44 4.32 -1.48 -7.87
C PHE A 44 5.83 -1.64 -7.94
N ILE A 45 6.42 -1.80 -6.76
CA ILE A 45 7.81 -2.18 -6.56
C ILE A 45 7.88 -3.35 -5.59
N TYR A 46 9.05 -3.98 -5.51
CA TYR A 46 9.31 -5.01 -4.51
C TYR A 46 10.22 -4.43 -3.44
N LEU A 47 9.76 -4.44 -2.18
CA LEU A 47 10.55 -4.01 -1.03
C LEU A 47 10.58 -5.10 0.04
N PRO A 48 11.69 -5.22 0.78
CA PRO A 48 11.74 -6.07 1.95
C PRO A 48 10.82 -5.52 3.05
N MET A 49 9.98 -6.38 3.62
CA MET A 49 9.14 -6.07 4.78
C MET A 49 9.27 -7.16 5.83
N TRP A 50 9.20 -6.76 7.10
CA TRP A 50 9.12 -7.69 8.22
C TRP A 50 7.66 -8.08 8.48
N ILE A 51 7.31 -9.32 8.14
CA ILE A 51 5.95 -9.87 8.30
C ILE A 51 6.10 -11.15 9.14
N ASP A 52 5.34 -11.25 10.23
CA ASP A 52 5.35 -12.40 11.14
C ASP A 52 6.76 -12.83 11.63
N GLY A 53 7.68 -11.85 11.76
CA GLY A 53 9.05 -12.07 12.22
C GLY A 53 10.03 -12.53 11.14
N VAL A 54 9.63 -12.58 9.87
CA VAL A 54 10.46 -12.93 8.73
C VAL A 54 10.55 -11.74 7.78
N GLU A 55 11.74 -11.51 7.21
CA GLU A 55 11.91 -10.53 6.13
C GLU A 55 11.52 -11.17 4.80
N GLU A 56 10.51 -10.62 4.15
CA GLU A 56 10.01 -11.09 2.86
C GLU A 56 10.07 -9.96 1.82
N LEU A 57 10.45 -10.32 0.60
CA LEU A 57 10.38 -9.40 -0.53
C LEU A 57 8.94 -9.38 -1.05
N VAL A 58 8.21 -8.31 -0.77
CA VAL A 58 6.77 -8.21 -1.05
C VAL A 58 6.45 -7.16 -2.10
N LYS A 59 5.38 -7.42 -2.85
CA LYS A 59 4.83 -6.47 -3.81
C LYS A 59 4.10 -5.34 -3.09
N CYS A 60 4.56 -4.12 -3.30
CA CYS A 60 4.03 -2.94 -2.61
C CYS A 60 3.90 -1.73 -3.54
N CYS A 61 3.06 -0.78 -3.15
CA CYS A 61 2.78 0.44 -3.90
C CYS A 61 2.78 1.65 -2.95
N SER A 62 3.13 2.82 -3.48
CA SER A 62 3.07 4.07 -2.72
C SER A 62 1.61 4.54 -2.57
N PHE A 63 1.36 5.44 -1.63
CA PHE A 63 0.05 6.08 -1.51
C PHE A 63 -0.39 6.79 -2.79
N GLU A 64 0.55 7.50 -3.43
CA GLU A 64 0.32 8.25 -4.68
C GLU A 64 -0.03 7.31 -5.84
N ASP A 65 0.65 6.16 -5.96
CA ASP A 65 0.36 5.18 -6.99
C ASP A 65 -1.06 4.60 -6.85
N ILE A 66 -1.50 4.35 -5.62
CA ILE A 66 -2.86 3.88 -5.34
C ILE A 66 -3.89 4.94 -5.74
N ILE A 67 -3.67 6.21 -5.38
CA ILE A 67 -4.58 7.31 -5.77
C ILE A 67 -4.66 7.43 -7.29
N ARG A 68 -3.50 7.45 -7.95
CA ARG A 68 -3.37 7.56 -9.40
C ARG A 68 -4.06 6.40 -10.11
N GLY A 69 -3.82 5.16 -9.66
CA GLY A 69 -4.43 3.96 -10.23
C GLY A 69 -5.94 3.89 -10.01
N ARG A 70 -6.44 4.42 -8.89
CA ARG A 70 -7.89 4.52 -8.61
C ARG A 70 -8.57 5.65 -9.39
N LYS A 71 -7.82 6.42 -10.18
CA LYS A 71 -8.30 7.63 -10.88
C LYS A 71 -9.03 8.59 -9.93
N GLU A 72 -8.64 8.61 -8.66
CA GLU A 72 -9.01 9.70 -7.75
C GLU A 72 -8.22 10.92 -8.23
N LEU A 73 -8.74 11.56 -9.28
CA LEU A 73 -8.30 12.87 -9.74
C LEU A 73 -8.39 13.82 -8.54
N LEU A 74 -7.22 14.24 -8.04
CA LEU A 74 -7.07 15.40 -7.17
C LEU A 74 -7.70 16.64 -7.80
#